data_AF-A0A353TDK3-F1
#
_entry.id   AF-A0A353TDK3-F1
#
_cell.length_a   1.000
_cell.length_b   1.000
_cell.length_c   1.000
_cell.angle_alpha   90.00
_cell.angle_beta   90.00
_cell.angle_gamma   90.00
#
_symmetry.space_group_name_H-M   'P 1'
#
loop_
_entity.id
_entity.type
_entity.pdbx_description
1 polymer ?
#
loop_
_entity_poly.entity_id
_entity_poly.type
_entity_poly.pdbx_seq_one_letter_code
_entity_poly.pdbx_strand_id
1 'polypeptide(L)'
;MNNTTADKISALNSLSEGINPTIIYNEGWMIRLLVIESLIEGLKINEVDFGLLASKNWSSEALITSPFVETKENREGYTHADIILGDFNVNYNERGDVKLNNSPKVLGIIEAKMGSNLSQGTSNAKDIYNQASRSVCCLSYVTRRNPDCKLFFIVVAPQATIDKHEIERQVKRENILKQIEKRFQHSKETYMPEIKNQVEKCKLVIISYKDWINKLSNSEVQTMLGGFHEKCLKFNKIKDI
;
A
#
# COMPACT_ATOMS: atom_id res chain seq x y z
N MET A 1 10.22 -27.07 -4.78
CA MET A 1 11.28 -26.27 -4.16
C MET A 1 10.60 -25.09 -3.48
N ASN A 2 10.69 -24.99 -2.16
CA ASN A 2 10.18 -23.82 -1.44
C ASN A 2 11.17 -22.68 -1.73
N ASN A 3 10.84 -21.85 -2.71
CA ASN A 3 11.69 -20.75 -3.15
C ASN A 3 11.67 -19.69 -2.02
N THR A 4 12.77 -19.59 -1.25
CA THR A 4 12.85 -18.70 -0.09
C THR A 4 12.86 -17.24 -0.52
N THR A 5 12.75 -16.28 0.40
CA THR A 5 12.93 -14.87 0.02
C THR A 5 14.38 -14.58 -0.38
N ALA A 6 15.36 -15.22 0.28
CA ALA A 6 16.76 -15.16 -0.10
C ALA A 6 16.99 -15.59 -1.56
N ASP A 7 16.41 -16.72 -1.99
CA ASP A 7 16.51 -17.20 -3.37
C ASP A 7 15.97 -16.18 -4.38
N LYS A 8 14.83 -15.54 -4.06
CA LYS A 8 14.23 -14.49 -4.91
C LYS A 8 15.13 -13.27 -5.02
N ILE A 9 15.74 -12.83 -3.91
CA ILE A 9 16.68 -11.71 -3.91
C ILE A 9 17.93 -12.04 -4.74
N SER A 10 18.48 -13.25 -4.59
CA SER A 10 19.61 -13.73 -5.38
C SER A 10 19.29 -13.74 -6.88
N ALA A 11 18.12 -14.26 -7.26
CA ALA A 11 17.67 -14.25 -8.65
C ALA A 11 17.53 -12.82 -9.21
N LEU A 12 16.89 -11.90 -8.47
CA LEU A 12 16.77 -10.49 -8.90
C LEU A 12 18.15 -9.83 -9.04
N ASN A 13 19.09 -10.10 -8.12
CA ASN A 13 20.44 -9.57 -8.21
C ASN A 13 21.18 -10.11 -9.45
N SER A 14 21.01 -11.39 -9.79
CA SER A 14 21.64 -11.95 -11.00
C SER A 14 21.11 -11.34 -12.30
N LEU A 15 19.87 -10.85 -12.32
CA LEU A 15 19.27 -10.20 -13.48
C LEU A 15 19.79 -8.76 -13.68
N SER A 16 20.56 -8.19 -12.73
CA SER A 16 21.01 -6.80 -12.84
C SER A 16 22.05 -6.55 -13.92
N GLU A 17 22.68 -7.60 -14.45
CA GLU A 17 23.60 -7.48 -15.57
C GLU A 17 22.83 -7.27 -16.88
N GLY A 18 23.07 -6.16 -17.57
CA GLY A 18 22.42 -5.83 -18.84
C GLY A 18 20.99 -5.27 -18.73
N ILE A 19 20.41 -5.17 -17.53
CA ILE A 19 19.12 -4.52 -17.28
C ILE A 19 19.35 -3.18 -16.57
N ASN A 20 18.55 -2.16 -16.89
CA ASN A 20 18.59 -0.89 -16.15
C ASN A 20 18.31 -1.17 -14.66
N PRO A 21 19.23 -0.84 -13.74
CA PRO A 21 19.09 -1.17 -12.33
C PRO A 21 17.80 -0.70 -11.68
N THR A 22 17.19 0.41 -12.14
CA THR A 22 15.92 0.92 -11.58
C THR A 22 14.72 0.02 -11.89
N ILE A 23 14.81 -0.90 -12.86
CA ILE A 23 13.77 -1.91 -13.12
C ILE A 23 13.75 -2.98 -12.03
N ILE A 24 14.90 -3.26 -11.42
CA ILE A 24 15.06 -4.28 -10.36
C ILE A 24 15.00 -3.63 -8.99
N TYR A 25 15.81 -2.60 -8.78
CA TYR A 25 15.94 -1.90 -7.51
C TYR A 25 14.94 -0.73 -7.43
N ASN A 26 13.68 -1.05 -7.17
CA ASN A 26 12.60 -0.07 -7.00
C ASN A 26 11.68 -0.41 -5.83
N GLU A 27 10.79 0.54 -5.50
CA GLU A 27 9.74 0.42 -4.48
C GLU A 27 8.87 -0.82 -4.63
N GLY A 28 8.49 -1.14 -5.87
CA GLY A 28 7.65 -2.29 -6.17
C GLY A 28 8.30 -3.62 -5.77
N TRP A 29 9.55 -3.87 -6.15
CA TRP A 29 10.22 -5.12 -5.75
C TRP A 29 10.51 -5.14 -4.26
N MET A 30 10.95 -4.00 -3.69
CA MET A 30 11.24 -3.89 -2.27
C MET A 30 10.03 -4.29 -1.41
N ILE A 31 8.85 -3.75 -1.72
CA ILE A 31 7.65 -4.03 -0.91
C ILE A 31 7.13 -5.46 -1.10
N ARG A 32 7.20 -6.01 -2.32
CA ARG A 32 6.83 -7.41 -2.58
C ARG A 32 7.68 -8.37 -1.74
N LEU A 33 8.99 -8.16 -1.70
CA LEU A 33 9.90 -9.01 -0.92
C LEU A 33 9.64 -8.89 0.59
N LEU A 34 9.44 -7.68 1.11
CA LEU A 34 9.11 -7.47 2.53
C LEU A 34 7.79 -8.12 2.93
N VAL A 35 6.75 -7.99 2.10
CA VAL A 35 5.46 -8.62 2.36
C VAL A 35 5.59 -10.14 2.35
N ILE A 36 6.28 -10.71 1.35
CA ILE A 36 6.50 -12.16 1.28
C ILE A 36 7.17 -12.66 2.56
N GLU A 37 8.28 -12.05 2.99
CA GLU A 37 8.96 -12.51 4.22
C GLU A 37 8.13 -12.29 5.47
N SER A 38 7.40 -11.16 5.55
CA SER A 38 6.52 -10.89 6.70
C SER A 38 5.40 -11.92 6.84
N LEU A 39 4.86 -12.42 5.71
CA LEU A 39 3.87 -13.50 5.70
C LEU A 39 4.49 -14.85 6.10
N ILE A 40 5.72 -15.13 5.68
CA ILE A 40 6.46 -16.35 6.06
C ILE A 40 6.76 -16.37 7.56
N GLU A 41 7.29 -15.26 8.10
CA GLU A 41 7.67 -15.16 9.51
C GLU A 41 6.47 -14.91 10.44
N GLY A 42 5.30 -14.57 9.90
CA GLY A 42 4.14 -14.16 10.69
C GLY A 42 4.39 -12.86 11.47
N LEU A 43 5.10 -11.92 10.85
CA LEU A 43 5.55 -10.68 11.48
C LEU A 43 4.37 -9.82 11.98
N LYS A 44 4.54 -9.15 13.12
CA LYS A 44 3.60 -8.12 13.59
C LYS A 44 4.21 -6.74 13.47
N ILE A 45 3.54 -5.86 12.73
CA ILE A 45 3.92 -4.45 12.57
C ILE A 45 2.81 -3.60 13.16
N ASN A 46 3.11 -2.98 14.31
CA ASN A 46 2.10 -2.30 15.12
C ASN A 46 0.92 -3.25 15.40
N GLU A 47 -0.28 -2.92 14.91
CA GLU A 47 -1.49 -3.74 15.08
C GLU A 47 -1.82 -4.59 13.84
N VAL A 48 -0.97 -4.58 12.82
CA VAL A 48 -1.11 -5.41 11.62
C VAL A 48 -0.34 -6.71 11.82
N ASP A 49 -1.06 -7.82 11.80
CA ASP A 49 -0.52 -9.16 12.04
C ASP A 49 -0.43 -9.91 10.71
N PHE A 50 0.78 -10.01 10.15
CA PHE A 50 1.00 -10.73 8.89
C PHE A 50 0.85 -12.24 9.06
N GLY A 51 0.97 -12.79 10.27
CA GLY A 51 0.68 -14.20 10.54
C GLY A 51 -0.80 -14.54 10.31
N LEU A 52 -1.71 -13.64 10.72
CA LEU A 52 -3.13 -13.77 10.41
C LEU A 52 -3.46 -13.54 8.93
N LEU A 53 -2.60 -12.80 8.21
CA LEU A 53 -2.73 -12.54 6.77
C LEU A 53 -2.08 -13.63 5.90
N ALA A 54 -1.23 -14.49 6.47
CA ALA A 54 -0.51 -15.54 5.72
C ALA A 54 -1.46 -16.54 5.04
N SER A 55 -2.65 -16.76 5.60
CA SER A 55 -3.70 -17.60 5.01
C SER A 55 -4.70 -16.82 4.15
N LYS A 56 -4.43 -15.54 3.86
CA LYS A 56 -5.30 -14.65 3.10
C LYS A 56 -4.73 -14.39 1.71
N ASN A 57 -5.53 -13.78 0.85
CA ASN A 57 -5.04 -13.37 -0.46
C ASN A 57 -4.22 -12.10 -0.33
N TRP A 58 -3.17 -12.01 -1.13
CA TRP A 58 -2.47 -10.77 -1.37
C TRP A 58 -2.18 -10.62 -2.85
N SER A 59 -2.03 -9.39 -3.29
CA SER A 59 -1.83 -9.08 -4.69
C SER A 59 -1.09 -7.76 -4.84
N SER A 60 -0.29 -7.61 -5.90
CA SER A 60 0.37 -6.35 -6.23
C SER A 60 -0.25 -5.73 -7.48
N GLU A 61 -0.33 -4.39 -7.52
CA GLU A 61 -0.92 -3.61 -8.63
C GLU A 61 -2.42 -3.86 -8.85
N ALA A 62 -3.11 -4.50 -7.90
CA ALA A 62 -4.54 -4.78 -8.02
C ALA A 62 -5.36 -3.50 -8.02
N LEU A 63 -6.48 -3.51 -8.74
CA LEU A 63 -7.36 -2.36 -8.87
C LEU A 63 -8.46 -2.36 -7.80
N ILE A 64 -8.63 -1.24 -7.13
CA ILE A 64 -9.68 -1.04 -6.13
C ILE A 64 -10.66 0.00 -6.65
N THR A 65 -11.94 -0.36 -6.63
CA THR A 65 -13.02 0.49 -7.12
C THR A 65 -13.14 1.76 -6.29
N SER A 66 -13.13 2.91 -6.99
CA SER A 66 -13.40 4.22 -6.39
C SER A 66 -14.91 4.47 -6.31
N PRO A 67 -15.40 5.20 -5.29
CA PRO A 67 -16.80 5.66 -5.28
C PRO A 67 -17.15 6.54 -6.48
N PHE A 68 -16.16 7.13 -7.17
CA PHE A 68 -16.36 8.08 -8.26
C PHE A 68 -16.24 7.45 -9.67
N VAL A 69 -16.27 6.12 -9.78
CA VAL A 69 -16.02 5.41 -11.04
C VAL A 69 -17.15 5.58 -12.07
N GLU A 70 -18.38 5.71 -11.61
CA GLU A 70 -19.58 5.90 -12.44
C GLU A 70 -20.03 7.37 -12.53
N THR A 71 -19.33 8.30 -11.85
CA THR A 71 -19.69 9.71 -11.85
C THR A 71 -19.47 10.30 -13.25
N LYS A 72 -20.44 11.10 -13.73
CA LYS A 72 -20.37 11.77 -15.04
C LYS A 72 -19.38 12.94 -15.07
N GLU A 73 -19.29 13.68 -13.98
CA GLU A 73 -18.41 14.85 -13.81
C GLU A 73 -17.34 14.54 -12.76
N ASN A 74 -16.12 15.06 -12.94
CA ASN A 74 -15.00 14.81 -12.03
C ASN A 74 -14.78 13.31 -11.75
N ARG A 75 -15.00 12.47 -12.76
CA ARG A 75 -14.86 11.02 -12.70
C ARG A 75 -13.47 10.64 -12.23
N GLU A 76 -13.38 9.62 -11.39
CA GLU A 76 -12.12 9.03 -10.99
C GLU A 76 -12.18 7.53 -11.16
N GLY A 77 -11.22 6.98 -11.90
CA GLY A 77 -11.14 5.53 -12.12
C GLY A 77 -10.71 4.77 -10.86
N TYR A 78 -10.36 3.51 -11.09
CA TYR A 78 -9.82 2.61 -10.08
C TYR A 78 -8.50 3.14 -9.49
N THR A 79 -8.22 2.74 -8.26
CA THR A 79 -6.95 2.99 -7.58
C THR A 79 -6.09 1.75 -7.68
N HIS A 80 -4.84 1.91 -8.13
CA HIS A 80 -3.85 0.84 -8.04
C HIS A 80 -3.31 0.78 -6.62
N ALA A 81 -3.31 -0.40 -6.02
CA ALA A 81 -2.63 -0.65 -4.76
C ALA A 81 -1.28 -1.31 -5.06
N ASP A 82 -0.19 -0.77 -4.52
CA ASP A 82 1.13 -1.40 -4.66
C ASP A 82 1.08 -2.82 -4.08
N ILE A 83 0.46 -2.96 -2.90
CA ILE A 83 0.02 -4.25 -2.34
C ILE A 83 -1.38 -4.11 -1.74
N ILE A 84 -2.22 -5.11 -1.95
CA ILE A 84 -3.45 -5.33 -1.19
C ILE A 84 -3.40 -6.71 -0.52
N LEU A 85 -3.88 -6.81 0.73
CA LEU A 85 -3.99 -8.07 1.48
C LEU A 85 -5.36 -8.21 2.13
N GLY A 86 -5.87 -9.45 2.22
CA GLY A 86 -7.07 -9.77 3.00
C GLY A 86 -8.04 -10.74 2.31
N ASP A 87 -9.31 -10.61 2.65
CA ASP A 87 -10.40 -11.49 2.20
C ASP A 87 -11.02 -11.00 0.88
N PHE A 88 -10.30 -11.18 -0.22
CA PHE A 88 -10.73 -10.77 -1.56
C PHE A 88 -10.28 -11.76 -2.64
N ASN A 89 -10.80 -11.65 -3.86
CA ASN A 89 -10.27 -12.30 -5.06
C ASN A 89 -9.91 -11.24 -6.11
N VAL A 90 -8.95 -11.55 -6.99
CA VAL A 90 -8.59 -10.72 -8.15
C VAL A 90 -8.51 -11.62 -9.37
N ASN A 91 -9.15 -11.21 -10.47
CA ASN A 91 -9.06 -11.88 -11.75
C ASN A 91 -8.29 -11.03 -12.77
N TYR A 92 -7.03 -11.39 -13.02
CA TYR A 92 -6.17 -10.70 -13.99
C TYR A 92 -6.49 -11.02 -15.46
N ASN A 93 -7.31 -12.04 -15.74
CA ASN A 93 -7.80 -12.29 -17.10
C ASN A 93 -8.90 -11.30 -17.51
N GLU A 94 -9.45 -10.55 -16.55
CA GLU A 94 -10.40 -9.46 -16.80
C GLU A 94 -9.70 -8.10 -16.61
N ARG A 95 -10.05 -7.37 -15.55
CA ARG A 95 -9.50 -6.04 -15.26
C ARG A 95 -8.46 -6.07 -14.15
N GLY A 96 -8.38 -7.15 -13.38
CA GLY A 96 -7.56 -7.21 -12.17
C GLY A 96 -8.16 -6.44 -10.99
N ASP A 97 -9.49 -6.24 -10.95
CA ASP A 97 -10.16 -5.55 -9.86
C ASP A 97 -10.50 -6.46 -8.68
N VAL A 98 -10.37 -5.89 -7.49
CA VAL A 98 -10.57 -6.56 -6.21
C VAL A 98 -12.06 -6.80 -5.99
N LYS A 99 -12.43 -8.07 -5.84
CA LYS A 99 -13.77 -8.51 -5.45
C LYS A 99 -13.74 -9.05 -4.02
N LEU A 100 -14.50 -8.44 -3.12
CA LEU A 100 -14.58 -8.92 -1.74
C LEU A 100 -15.28 -10.28 -1.67
N ASN A 101 -14.84 -11.10 -0.72
CA ASN A 101 -15.56 -12.31 -0.33
C ASN A 101 -16.90 -11.94 0.34
N ASN A 102 -17.84 -12.90 0.46
CA ASN A 102 -19.19 -12.64 1.00
C ASN A 102 -19.21 -12.15 2.46
N SER A 103 -18.13 -12.31 3.23
CA SER A 103 -17.99 -11.82 4.61
C SER A 103 -16.52 -11.58 4.93
N PRO A 104 -15.93 -10.49 4.41
CA PRO A 104 -14.51 -10.21 4.59
C PRO A 104 -14.23 -9.81 6.04
N LYS A 105 -13.21 -10.39 6.65
CA LYS A 105 -12.81 -10.11 8.03
C LYS A 105 -11.69 -9.07 8.10
N VAL A 106 -10.86 -9.02 7.06
CA VAL A 106 -9.76 -8.06 6.95
C VAL A 106 -9.52 -7.67 5.50
N LEU A 107 -9.18 -6.40 5.28
CA LEU A 107 -8.69 -5.88 4.01
C LEU A 107 -7.75 -4.71 4.27
N GLY A 108 -6.62 -4.65 3.58
CA GLY A 108 -5.75 -3.50 3.70
C GLY A 108 -4.85 -3.29 2.50
N ILE A 109 -4.34 -2.07 2.39
CA ILE A 109 -3.42 -1.64 1.34
C ILE A 109 -2.09 -1.30 2.00
N ILE A 110 -1.01 -1.60 1.28
CA ILE A 110 0.32 -1.06 1.55
C ILE A 110 0.71 -0.22 0.35
N GLU A 111 1.06 1.03 0.62
CA GLU A 111 1.52 2.02 -0.34
C GLU A 111 3.02 2.27 -0.10
N ALA A 112 3.82 2.05 -1.13
CA ALA A 112 5.26 2.16 -1.11
C ALA A 112 5.71 3.48 -1.74
N LYS A 113 6.73 4.09 -1.15
CA LYS A 113 7.41 5.27 -1.70
C LYS A 113 8.91 5.13 -1.54
N MET A 114 9.67 5.30 -2.61
CA MET A 114 11.14 5.37 -2.50
C MET A 114 11.57 6.84 -2.28
N GLY A 115 11.40 7.71 -3.29
CA GLY A 115 11.89 9.11 -3.22
C GLY A 115 10.84 10.19 -3.40
N SER A 116 9.63 9.81 -3.83
CA SER A 116 8.53 10.72 -4.13
C SER A 116 7.63 10.95 -2.93
N ASN A 117 6.91 12.07 -2.96
CA ASN A 117 5.80 12.30 -2.04
C ASN A 117 4.61 11.39 -2.38
N LEU A 118 3.64 11.25 -1.49
CA LEU A 118 2.29 10.85 -1.86
C LEU A 118 1.77 11.80 -2.94
N SER A 119 1.17 11.24 -4.00
CA SER A 119 0.59 12.07 -5.06
C SER A 119 -0.44 13.03 -4.45
N GLN A 120 -0.35 14.32 -4.81
CA GLN A 120 -1.21 15.39 -4.25
C GLN A 120 -2.67 15.31 -4.73
N GLY A 121 -2.96 14.40 -5.66
CA GLY A 121 -4.32 13.95 -5.95
C GLY A 121 -4.51 13.54 -7.39
N THR A 122 -5.78 13.50 -7.80
CA THR A 122 -6.15 13.17 -9.18
C THR A 122 -6.36 14.44 -9.99
N SER A 123 -6.40 14.32 -11.32
CA SER A 123 -6.56 15.46 -12.23
C SER A 123 -7.75 16.36 -11.88
N ASN A 124 -8.78 15.80 -11.24
CA ASN A 124 -10.04 16.46 -10.89
C ASN A 124 -10.12 16.91 -9.41
N ALA A 125 -9.09 16.65 -8.61
CA ALA A 125 -9.05 17.00 -7.17
C ALA A 125 -7.62 17.26 -6.70
N LYS A 126 -6.86 18.00 -7.51
CA LYS A 126 -5.47 18.38 -7.18
C LYS A 126 -5.46 19.18 -5.86
N ASP A 127 -4.60 18.77 -4.94
CA ASP A 127 -4.37 19.39 -3.62
C ASP A 127 -5.51 19.21 -2.61
N ILE A 128 -6.54 18.42 -2.96
CA ILE A 128 -7.71 18.16 -2.10
C ILE A 128 -7.79 16.69 -1.67
N TYR A 129 -7.17 15.78 -2.42
CA TYR A 129 -7.42 14.34 -2.30
C TYR A 129 -6.18 13.52 -2.67
N ASN A 130 -5.20 13.51 -1.77
CA ASN A 130 -3.94 12.83 -1.97
C ASN A 130 -4.08 11.30 -2.05
N GLN A 131 -3.00 10.62 -2.43
CA GLN A 131 -3.00 9.19 -2.65
C GLN A 131 -3.43 8.37 -1.42
N ALA A 132 -3.00 8.77 -0.22
CA ALA A 132 -3.41 8.10 1.02
C ALA A 132 -4.92 8.22 1.24
N SER A 133 -5.47 9.43 1.12
CA SER A 133 -6.91 9.67 1.24
C SER A 133 -7.70 8.90 0.20
N ARG A 134 -7.18 8.81 -1.04
CA ARG A 134 -7.76 8.02 -2.12
C ARG A 134 -7.82 6.54 -1.80
N SER A 135 -6.70 5.94 -1.43
CA SER A 135 -6.62 4.52 -1.09
C SER A 135 -7.53 4.16 0.09
N VAL A 136 -7.53 4.98 1.15
CA VAL A 136 -8.40 4.77 2.32
C VAL A 136 -9.88 4.94 1.97
N CYS A 137 -10.24 5.91 1.13
CA CYS A 137 -11.62 6.07 0.66
C CYS A 137 -12.08 4.89 -0.18
N CYS A 138 -11.23 4.38 -1.09
CA CYS A 138 -11.54 3.22 -1.90
C CYS A 138 -11.72 1.96 -1.04
N LEU A 139 -10.83 1.71 -0.06
CA LEU A 139 -11.00 0.64 0.94
C LEU A 139 -12.33 0.76 1.68
N SER A 140 -12.63 1.95 2.18
CA SER A 140 -13.83 2.23 2.96
C SER A 140 -15.09 2.06 2.11
N TYR A 141 -15.04 2.50 0.85
CA TYR A 141 -16.14 2.34 -0.10
C TYR A 141 -16.41 0.87 -0.40
N VAL A 142 -15.41 0.07 -0.76
CA VAL A 142 -15.65 -1.34 -1.11
C VAL A 142 -16.13 -2.14 0.10
N THR A 143 -15.70 -1.80 1.31
CA THR A 143 -16.08 -2.50 2.56
C THR A 143 -17.28 -1.89 3.30
N ARG A 144 -17.91 -0.83 2.78
CA ARG A 144 -18.99 -0.09 3.47
C ARG A 144 -20.17 -0.94 3.96
N ARG A 145 -20.45 -2.08 3.30
CA ARG A 145 -21.52 -3.02 3.68
C ARG A 145 -21.08 -4.09 4.68
N ASN A 146 -19.82 -4.07 5.12
CA ASN A 146 -19.20 -5.03 6.02
C ASN A 146 -18.55 -4.27 7.20
N PRO A 147 -19.35 -3.72 8.14
CA PRO A 147 -18.87 -2.81 9.19
C PRO A 147 -17.88 -3.43 10.19
N ASP A 148 -17.80 -4.76 10.22
CA ASP A 148 -16.90 -5.54 11.08
C ASP A 148 -15.59 -5.93 10.38
N CYS A 149 -15.46 -5.64 9.07
CA CYS A 149 -14.21 -5.85 8.34
C CYS A 149 -13.13 -4.92 8.89
N LYS A 150 -12.02 -5.50 9.36
CA LYS A 150 -10.87 -4.73 9.85
C LYS A 150 -10.12 -4.13 8.67
N LEU A 151 -9.90 -2.82 8.71
CA LEU A 151 -9.19 -2.11 7.65
C LEU A 151 -7.82 -1.65 8.11
N PHE A 152 -6.83 -1.72 7.23
CA PHE A 152 -5.55 -1.06 7.44
C PHE A 152 -5.00 -0.42 6.17
N PHE A 153 -4.24 0.64 6.35
CA PHE A 153 -3.48 1.33 5.32
C PHE A 153 -2.08 1.59 5.87
N ILE A 154 -1.07 1.03 5.22
CA ILE A 154 0.34 1.20 5.59
C ILE A 154 1.02 2.04 4.51
N VAL A 155 1.73 3.10 4.90
CA VAL A 155 2.71 3.73 4.04
C VAL A 155 4.10 3.28 4.45
N VAL A 156 4.88 2.81 3.49
CA VAL A 156 6.29 2.44 3.70
C VAL A 156 7.20 3.31 2.82
N ALA A 157 8.22 3.89 3.42
CA ALA A 157 9.18 4.73 2.72
C ALA A 157 10.53 4.82 3.44
N PRO A 158 11.62 5.31 2.82
CA PRO A 158 12.82 5.70 3.55
C PRO A 158 12.50 6.80 4.57
N GLN A 159 13.18 6.82 5.71
CA GLN A 159 12.93 7.81 6.76
C GLN A 159 13.12 9.24 6.24
N ALA A 160 14.17 9.49 5.46
CA ALA A 160 14.39 10.79 4.85
C ALA A 160 13.24 11.23 3.93
N THR A 161 12.55 10.30 3.27
CA THR A 161 11.37 10.58 2.42
C THR A 161 10.14 10.88 3.28
N ILE A 162 9.96 10.16 4.39
CA ILE A 162 8.88 10.42 5.38
C ILE A 162 9.01 11.84 5.92
N ASP A 163 10.20 12.22 6.37
CA ASP A 163 10.47 13.51 7.00
C ASP A 163 10.38 14.65 5.98
N LYS A 164 11.07 14.53 4.85
CA LYS A 164 11.13 15.57 3.80
C LYS A 164 9.76 15.98 3.30
N HIS A 165 8.85 15.01 3.16
CA HIS A 165 7.52 15.25 2.59
C HIS A 165 6.42 15.30 3.65
N GLU A 166 6.78 15.25 4.94
CA GLU A 166 5.84 15.24 6.06
C GLU A 166 4.74 14.18 5.89
N ILE A 167 5.10 12.97 5.47
CA ILE A 167 4.13 11.89 5.18
C ILE A 167 3.25 11.61 6.40
N GLU A 168 3.81 11.71 7.61
CA GLU A 168 3.05 11.61 8.86
C GLU A 168 1.87 12.56 8.92
N ARG A 169 2.09 13.83 8.58
CA ARG A 169 1.03 14.83 8.53
C ARG A 169 -0.04 14.45 7.51
N GLN A 170 0.37 13.96 6.34
CA GLN A 170 -0.54 13.63 5.25
C GLN A 170 -1.44 12.43 5.51
N VAL A 171 -0.97 11.46 6.32
CA VAL A 171 -1.71 10.24 6.67
C VAL A 171 -2.45 10.39 8.01
N LYS A 172 -2.38 11.54 8.69
CA LYS A 172 -3.22 11.79 9.87
C LYS A 172 -4.70 11.59 9.54
N ARG A 173 -5.41 10.89 10.42
CA ARG A 173 -6.82 10.53 10.22
C ARG A 173 -7.69 11.76 9.95
N GLU A 174 -7.46 12.83 10.69
CA GLU A 174 -8.20 14.10 10.56
C GLU A 174 -8.00 14.71 9.17
N ASN A 175 -6.79 14.61 8.63
CA ASN A 175 -6.47 15.10 7.29
C ASN A 175 -7.10 14.22 6.21
N ILE A 176 -7.03 12.89 6.35
CA ILE A 176 -7.69 11.96 5.42
C ILE A 176 -9.20 12.18 5.40
N LEU A 177 -9.85 12.25 6.57
CA LEU A 177 -11.30 12.52 6.66
C LEU A 177 -11.67 13.83 5.98
N LYS A 178 -10.95 14.91 6.29
CA LYS A 178 -11.18 16.22 5.68
C LYS A 178 -11.00 16.21 4.16
N GLN A 179 -10.00 15.50 3.64
CA GLN A 179 -9.76 15.38 2.21
C GLN A 179 -10.86 14.56 1.52
N ILE A 180 -11.28 13.45 2.12
CA ILE A 180 -12.39 12.62 1.62
C ILE A 180 -13.70 13.44 1.61
N GLU A 181 -14.04 14.12 2.71
CA GLU A 181 -15.23 14.97 2.80
C GLU A 181 -15.25 16.04 1.71
N LYS A 182 -14.14 16.76 1.53
CA LYS A 182 -14.00 17.75 0.46
C LYS A 182 -14.10 17.13 -0.93
N ARG A 183 -13.55 15.93 -1.14
CA ARG A 183 -13.62 15.22 -2.42
C ARG A 183 -15.05 14.87 -2.79
N PHE A 184 -15.87 14.44 -1.83
CA PHE A 184 -17.29 14.19 -2.05
C PHE A 184 -18.07 15.48 -2.29
N GLN A 185 -17.78 16.58 -1.59
CA GLN A 185 -18.36 17.91 -1.86
C GLN A 185 -18.05 18.42 -3.28
N HIS A 186 -16.89 18.06 -3.83
CA HIS A 186 -16.51 18.36 -5.21
C HIS A 186 -17.11 17.39 -6.25
N SER A 187 -17.94 16.46 -5.82
CA SER A 187 -18.59 15.45 -6.65
C SER A 187 -20.12 15.52 -6.52
N LYS A 188 -20.83 14.83 -7.41
CA LYS A 188 -22.27 14.58 -7.25
C LYS A 188 -22.56 13.31 -6.44
N GLU A 189 -21.51 12.58 -6.02
CA GLU A 189 -21.67 11.39 -5.19
C GLU A 189 -22.04 11.76 -3.76
N THR A 190 -22.89 10.95 -3.15
CA THR A 190 -23.29 11.15 -1.75
C THR A 190 -22.24 10.57 -0.82
N TYR A 191 -21.76 11.37 0.12
CA TYR A 191 -20.88 10.87 1.16
C TYR A 191 -21.67 10.07 2.20
N MET A 192 -21.64 8.75 2.06
CA MET A 192 -22.38 7.83 2.93
C MET A 192 -21.76 7.75 4.34
N PRO A 193 -22.55 7.77 5.43
CA PRO A 193 -22.05 7.59 6.79
C PRO A 193 -21.22 6.31 6.99
N GLU A 194 -21.55 5.24 6.27
CA GLU A 194 -20.84 3.97 6.31
C GLU A 194 -19.40 4.09 5.81
N ILE A 195 -19.15 4.95 4.81
CA ILE A 195 -17.80 5.21 4.33
C ILE A 195 -17.01 5.93 5.42
N LYS A 196 -17.59 6.97 6.03
CA LYS A 196 -16.97 7.70 7.15
C LYS A 196 -16.61 6.77 8.31
N ASN A 197 -17.56 5.93 8.73
CA ASN A 197 -17.34 4.95 9.80
C ASN A 197 -16.18 4.00 9.49
N GLN A 198 -16.05 3.56 8.24
CA GLN A 198 -14.92 2.71 7.82
C GLN A 198 -13.58 3.46 7.83
N VAL A 199 -13.56 4.72 7.37
CA VAL A 199 -12.34 5.56 7.43
C VAL A 199 -11.87 5.74 8.87
N GLU A 200 -12.80 6.01 9.80
CA GLU A 200 -12.49 6.21 11.22
C GLU A 200 -11.88 4.96 11.86
N LYS A 201 -12.40 3.78 11.53
CA LYS A 201 -11.90 2.47 12.00
C LYS A 201 -10.61 2.02 11.31
N CYS A 202 -10.28 2.57 10.16
CA CYS A 202 -9.09 2.18 9.41
C CYS A 202 -7.82 2.43 10.24
N LYS A 203 -7.00 1.38 10.37
CA LYS A 203 -5.70 1.46 11.00
C LYS A 203 -4.72 2.10 10.03
N LEU A 204 -4.17 3.24 10.42
CA LEU A 204 -3.21 4.00 9.63
C LEU A 204 -1.82 3.77 10.22
N VAL A 205 -0.89 3.28 9.42
CA VAL A 205 0.49 2.98 9.83
C VAL A 205 1.46 3.63 8.87
N ILE A 206 2.53 4.20 9.42
CA ILE A 206 3.71 4.59 8.68
C ILE A 206 4.88 3.81 9.26
N ILE A 207 5.73 3.29 8.40
CA ILE A 207 6.94 2.57 8.81
C ILE A 207 8.06 2.82 7.80
N SER A 208 9.29 2.98 8.28
CA SER A 208 10.42 3.07 7.38
C SER A 208 10.80 1.70 6.80
N TYR A 209 11.38 1.65 5.60
CA TYR A 209 11.92 0.38 5.07
C TYR A 209 12.94 -0.25 6.02
N LYS A 210 13.82 0.56 6.61
CA LYS A 210 14.82 0.11 7.59
C LYS A 210 14.17 -0.48 8.83
N ASP A 211 13.17 0.20 9.41
CA ASP A 211 12.47 -0.32 10.59
C ASP A 211 11.71 -1.60 10.32
N TRP A 212 11.13 -1.75 9.11
CA TRP A 212 10.49 -2.99 8.71
C TRP A 212 11.52 -4.13 8.60
N ILE A 213 12.62 -3.91 7.88
CA ILE A 213 13.71 -4.90 7.74
C ILE A 213 14.25 -5.31 9.12
N ASN A 214 14.47 -4.35 10.02
CA ASN A 214 14.99 -4.60 11.36
C ASN A 214 14.04 -5.42 12.26
N LYS A 215 12.75 -5.49 11.91
CA LYS A 215 11.76 -6.31 12.62
C LYS A 215 11.75 -7.77 12.18
N LEU A 216 12.36 -8.10 11.05
CA LEU A 216 12.49 -9.49 10.59
C LEU A 216 13.42 -10.27 11.53
N SER A 217 13.10 -11.55 11.70
CA SER A 217 13.81 -12.48 12.58
C SER A 217 14.88 -13.29 11.85
N ASN A 218 14.72 -13.53 10.54
CA ASN A 218 15.72 -14.22 9.73
C ASN A 218 16.88 -13.28 9.38
N SER A 219 18.03 -13.47 10.02
CA SER A 219 19.23 -12.63 9.87
C SER A 219 19.81 -12.62 8.45
N GLU A 220 19.72 -13.75 7.72
CA GLU A 220 20.20 -13.83 6.34
C GLU A 220 19.31 -12.97 5.44
N VAL A 221 17.99 -13.18 5.51
CA VAL A 221 17.03 -12.41 4.70
C VAL A 221 17.06 -10.93 5.08
N GLN A 222 17.17 -10.61 6.37
CA GLN A 222 17.35 -9.23 6.84
C GLN A 222 18.58 -8.57 6.21
N THR A 223 19.73 -9.25 6.21
CA THR A 223 20.97 -8.76 5.58
C THR A 223 20.80 -8.55 4.08
N MET A 224 20.21 -9.53 3.39
CA MET A 224 19.99 -9.45 1.94
C MET A 224 19.01 -8.35 1.55
N LEU A 225 17.91 -8.18 2.31
CA LEU A 225 16.96 -7.09 2.11
C LEU A 225 17.57 -5.73 2.43
N GLY A 226 18.42 -5.63 3.46
CA GLY A 226 19.20 -4.44 3.75
C GLY A 226 20.05 -4.01 2.55
N GLY A 227 20.84 -4.94 2.00
CA GLY A 227 21.64 -4.69 0.80
C GLY A 227 20.79 -4.39 -0.45
N PHE A 228 19.62 -5.03 -0.60
CA PHE A 228 18.70 -4.72 -1.70
C PHE A 228 18.12 -3.31 -1.56
N HIS A 229 17.72 -2.92 -0.36
CA HIS A 229 17.23 -1.57 -0.04
C HIS A 229 18.29 -0.50 -0.30
N GLU A 230 19.55 -0.72 0.10
CA GLU A 230 20.65 0.20 -0.22
C GLU A 230 20.83 0.41 -1.72
N LYS A 231 20.70 -0.66 -2.52
CA LYS A 231 20.72 -0.55 -3.99
C LYS A 231 19.51 0.24 -4.50
N CYS A 232 18.31 0.03 -3.94
CA CYS A 232 17.14 0.84 -4.27
C CYS A 232 17.41 2.33 -4.03
N LEU A 233 17.96 2.70 -2.87
CA LEU A 233 18.31 4.08 -2.56
C LEU A 233 19.35 4.64 -3.55
N LYS A 234 20.43 3.89 -3.78
CA LYS A 234 21.53 4.28 -4.67
C LYS A 234 21.05 4.55 -6.10
N PHE A 235 20.36 3.59 -6.71
CA PHE A 235 19.96 3.69 -8.12
C PHE A 235 18.83 4.70 -8.35
N ASN A 236 17.99 4.96 -7.34
CA ASN A 236 16.97 6.00 -7.38
C ASN A 236 17.48 7.37 -6.88
N LYS A 237 18.79 7.51 -6.61
CA LYS A 237 19.46 8.75 -6.20
C LYS A 237 18.84 9.39 -4.95
N ILE A 238 18.38 8.56 -4.01
CA ILE A 238 17.81 9.03 -2.75
C ILE A 238 18.93 9.14 -1.73
N LYS A 239 19.03 10.32 -1.12
CA LYS A 239 19.93 10.56 0.00
C LYS A 239 19.16 10.26 1.28
N ASP A 240 19.37 9.07 1.81
CA ASP A 240 18.91 8.72 3.15
C ASP A 240 20.01 9.23 4.10
N ILE A 241 19.74 10.35 4.77
CA ILE A 241 20.67 11.00 5.69
C ILE A 241 20.66 10.25 7.02
#